data_AF-A0A1I4M0G4-F1
#
_entry.id   AF-A0A1I4M0G4-F1
#
_cell.length_a   1.000
_cell.length_b   1.000
_cell.length_c   1.000
_cell.angle_alpha   90.00
_cell.angle_beta   90.00
_cell.angle_gamma   90.00
#
_symmetry.space_group_name_H-M   'P 1'
#
loop_
_entity.id
_entity.type
_entity.pdbx_description
1 polymer ?
#
loop_
_entity_poly.entity_id
_entity_poly.type
_entity_poly.pdbx_seq_one_letter_code
_entity_poly.pdbx_strand_id
1 'polypeptide(L)'
;MTQKTNIIQELRSAKQGHVRWVRYASALIEGLEMLKDHVPVLGTDCKFGKWYYGPGQALNSLPSYRKIEQPHIDLHDTYLKIFKLLFDEDSNASGGLLSRLLGKKKSKDANIEQARTLFQELDALSKVILKHLDALEAEVIALDDAQLDKLYYVPS
;
A
#
# COMPACT_ATOMS: atom_id res chain seq x y z
N MET A 1 19.54 -6.61 19.87
CA MET A 1 19.27 -6.81 18.42
C MET A 1 20.27 -5.98 17.65
N THR A 2 20.86 -6.51 16.58
CA THR A 2 21.77 -5.74 15.71
C THR A 2 20.97 -4.86 14.76
N GLN A 3 21.61 -3.82 14.19
CA GLN A 3 20.99 -2.94 13.19
C GLN A 3 20.43 -3.75 12.00
N LYS A 4 21.19 -4.75 11.55
CA LYS A 4 20.77 -5.69 10.49
C LYS A 4 19.47 -6.41 10.83
N THR A 5 19.37 -6.96 12.04
CA THR A 5 18.14 -7.65 12.49
C THR A 5 16.95 -6.71 12.50
N ASN A 6 17.11 -5.46 12.93
CA ASN A 6 16.03 -4.48 12.95
C ASN A 6 15.53 -4.16 11.53
N ILE A 7 16.44 -3.94 10.58
CA ILE A 7 16.08 -3.67 9.18
C ILE A 7 15.32 -4.85 8.57
N ILE A 8 15.86 -6.06 8.72
CA ILE A 8 15.21 -7.28 8.21
C ILE A 8 13.81 -7.43 8.81
N GLN A 9 13.65 -7.13 10.11
CA GLN A 9 12.36 -7.18 10.77
C GLN A 9 11.37 -6.16 10.19
N GLU A 10 11.79 -4.93 9.92
CA GLU A 10 10.94 -3.91 9.29
C GLU A 10 10.51 -4.33 7.88
N LEU A 11 11.43 -4.86 7.07
CA LEU A 11 11.12 -5.36 5.72
C LEU A 11 10.10 -6.51 5.76
N ARG A 12 10.28 -7.46 6.69
CA ARG A 12 9.35 -8.59 6.86
C ARG A 12 7.98 -8.13 7.37
N SER A 13 7.96 -7.18 8.31
CA SER A 13 6.72 -6.57 8.80
C SER A 13 5.99 -5.82 7.69
N ALA A 14 6.71 -5.11 6.81
CA ALA A 14 6.13 -4.45 5.64
C ALA A 14 5.49 -5.46 4.69
N LYS A 15 6.18 -6.55 4.34
CA LYS A 15 5.64 -7.64 3.50
C LYS A 15 4.35 -8.24 4.08
N GLN A 16 4.35 -8.58 5.37
CA GLN A 16 3.17 -9.15 6.03
C GLN A 16 2.00 -8.15 6.08
N GLY A 17 2.28 -6.89 6.42
CA GLY A 17 1.29 -5.83 6.43
C GLY A 17 0.67 -5.64 5.05
N HIS A 18 1.48 -5.69 4.00
CA HIS A 18 1.04 -5.55 2.63
C HIS A 18 0.10 -6.68 2.18
N VAL A 19 0.48 -7.94 2.42
CA VAL A 19 -0.36 -9.11 2.10
C VAL A 19 -1.70 -9.03 2.83
N ARG A 20 -1.69 -8.63 4.12
CA ARG A 20 -2.91 -8.47 4.90
C ARG A 20 -3.81 -7.38 4.30
N TRP A 21 -3.22 -6.26 3.90
CA TRP A 21 -3.93 -5.12 3.34
C TRP A 21 -4.56 -5.42 1.97
N VAL A 22 -3.87 -6.15 1.08
CA VAL A 22 -4.46 -6.58 -0.21
C VAL A 22 -5.68 -7.48 0.00
N ARG A 23 -5.60 -8.43 0.94
CA ARG A 23 -6.76 -9.28 1.29
C ARG A 23 -7.93 -8.47 1.82
N TYR A 24 -7.63 -7.44 2.59
CA TYR A 24 -8.62 -6.51 3.10
C TYR A 24 -9.26 -5.68 1.98
N ALA A 25 -8.47 -5.14 1.03
CA ALA A 25 -9.01 -4.42 -0.12
C ALA A 25 -9.93 -5.30 -0.98
N SER A 26 -9.61 -6.59 -1.12
CA SER A 26 -10.50 -7.56 -1.76
C SER A 26 -11.81 -7.76 -0.99
N ALA A 27 -11.74 -7.94 0.33
CA ALA A 27 -12.92 -8.11 1.18
C ALA A 27 -13.85 -6.89 1.15
N LEU A 28 -13.27 -5.69 1.11
CA LEU A 28 -13.99 -4.42 0.97
C LEU A 28 -14.83 -4.37 -0.31
N ILE A 29 -14.24 -4.77 -1.44
CA ILE A 29 -14.91 -4.78 -2.76
C ILE A 29 -16.06 -5.78 -2.79
N GLU A 30 -15.91 -6.92 -2.11
CA GLU A 30 -16.96 -7.93 -1.98
C GLU A 30 -18.05 -7.56 -0.96
N GLY A 31 -18.01 -6.34 -0.40
CA GLY A 31 -19.07 -5.79 0.44
C GLY A 31 -19.11 -6.36 1.86
N LEU A 32 -18.02 -6.98 2.33
CA LEU A 32 -17.92 -7.43 3.72
C LEU A 32 -17.82 -6.20 4.63
N GLU A 33 -18.66 -6.12 5.67
CA GLU A 33 -18.60 -5.03 6.66
C GLU A 33 -17.25 -5.02 7.37
N MET A 34 -16.71 -3.83 7.59
CA MET A 34 -15.34 -3.67 8.08
C MET A 34 -15.24 -2.81 9.34
N LEU A 35 -14.15 -3.05 10.06
CA LEU A 35 -13.64 -2.19 11.12
C LEU A 35 -13.21 -0.85 10.50
N LYS A 36 -13.63 0.27 11.11
CA LYS A 36 -13.37 1.66 10.67
C LYS A 36 -11.89 2.04 10.54
N ASP A 37 -10.96 1.18 10.96
CA ASP A 37 -9.55 1.51 11.19
C ASP A 37 -8.66 1.46 9.93
N HIS A 38 -9.24 1.37 8.74
CA HIS A 38 -8.52 1.10 7.48
C HIS A 38 -8.87 2.09 6.36
N VAL A 39 -9.16 3.33 6.75
CA VAL A 39 -9.27 4.48 5.85
C VAL A 39 -7.97 4.64 5.04
N PRO A 40 -8.03 4.99 3.75
CA PRO A 40 -6.83 5.30 2.97
C PRO A 40 -5.95 6.32 3.69
N VAL A 41 -4.66 6.03 3.75
CA VAL A 41 -3.63 6.98 4.16
C VAL A 41 -2.68 7.21 2.98
N LEU A 42 -2.00 8.35 2.96
CA LEU A 42 -0.93 8.59 1.99
C LEU A 42 0.15 7.51 2.18
N GLY A 43 0.81 7.12 1.08
CA GLY A 43 1.88 6.12 1.14
C GLY A 43 2.99 6.50 2.12
N THR A 44 3.30 7.80 2.24
CA THR A 44 4.27 8.35 3.21
C THR A 44 3.83 8.22 4.67
N ASP A 45 2.53 8.16 4.92
CA ASP A 45 1.96 8.19 6.28
C ASP A 45 1.70 6.80 6.85
N CYS A 46 1.77 5.76 6.01
CA CYS A 46 1.66 4.37 6.45
C CYS A 46 2.89 3.98 7.29
N LYS A 47 2.78 2.93 8.13
CA LYS A 47 3.90 2.50 9.00
C LYS A 47 5.19 2.28 8.20
N PHE A 48 5.08 1.62 7.04
CA PHE A 48 6.22 1.37 6.17
C PHE A 48 6.73 2.66 5.53
N GLY A 49 5.85 3.55 5.06
CA GLY A 49 6.23 4.87 4.52
C GLY A 49 7.02 5.71 5.51
N LYS A 50 6.57 5.78 6.76
CA LYS A 50 7.28 6.49 7.83
C LYS A 50 8.67 5.92 8.09
N TRP A 51 8.82 4.60 8.00
CA TRP A 51 10.15 3.97 8.06
C TRP A 51 10.97 4.27 6.81
N TYR A 52 10.38 4.12 5.62
CA TYR A 52 11.02 4.34 4.32
C TYR A 52 11.60 5.75 4.24
N TYR A 53 10.79 6.78 4.43
CA TYR A 53 11.19 8.18 4.40
C TYR A 53 11.89 8.66 5.68
N GLY A 54 12.07 7.79 6.67
CA GLY A 54 12.78 8.07 7.91
C GLY A 54 14.04 7.22 8.01
N PRO A 55 14.17 6.34 9.03
CA PRO A 55 15.37 5.52 9.23
C PRO A 55 15.81 4.69 8.02
N GLY A 56 14.88 4.27 7.18
CA GLY A 56 15.16 3.48 5.99
C GLY A 56 15.98 4.22 4.93
N GLN A 57 16.04 5.56 4.95
CA GLN A 57 16.81 6.36 3.99
C GLN A 57 18.31 6.07 3.99
N ALA A 58 18.84 5.52 5.08
CA ALA A 58 20.20 5.00 5.14
C ALA A 58 20.49 3.95 4.04
N LEU A 59 19.45 3.24 3.56
CA LEU A 59 19.53 2.25 2.50
C LEU A 59 19.38 2.85 1.10
N ASN A 60 19.28 4.17 0.92
CA ASN A 60 18.97 4.75 -0.40
C ASN A 60 20.00 4.41 -1.47
N SER A 61 21.24 4.09 -1.08
CA SER A 61 22.31 3.71 -1.99
C SER A 61 22.01 2.38 -2.70
N LEU A 62 21.22 1.51 -2.06
CA LEU A 62 20.82 0.22 -2.58
C LEU A 62 19.76 0.37 -3.69
N PRO A 63 19.96 -0.27 -4.85
CA PRO A 63 19.06 -0.08 -5.99
C PRO A 63 17.67 -0.64 -5.74
N SER A 64 17.52 -1.71 -4.96
CA SER A 64 16.20 -2.27 -4.66
C SER A 64 15.39 -1.38 -3.73
N TYR A 65 16.03 -0.61 -2.84
CA TYR A 65 15.35 0.38 -2.00
C TYR A 65 14.66 1.47 -2.84
N ARG A 66 15.36 2.05 -3.82
CA ARG A 66 14.81 3.11 -4.68
C ARG A 66 13.66 2.63 -5.56
N LYS A 67 13.68 1.36 -5.97
CA LYS A 67 12.63 0.75 -6.82
C LYS A 67 11.30 0.53 -6.09
N ILE A 68 11.26 0.65 -4.76
CA ILE A 68 10.04 0.48 -3.97
C ILE A 68 9.15 1.72 -4.02
N GLU A 69 9.72 2.92 -4.10
CA GLU A 69 9.00 4.18 -3.88
C GLU A 69 7.79 4.34 -4.79
N GLN A 70 8.02 4.37 -6.10
CA GLN A 70 6.95 4.62 -7.07
C GLN A 70 5.81 3.59 -6.99
N PRO A 71 6.07 2.26 -7.06
CA PRO A 71 4.96 1.30 -6.97
C PRO A 71 4.24 1.34 -5.62
N HIS A 72 4.91 1.75 -4.54
CA HIS A 72 4.27 1.95 -3.24
C HIS A 72 3.32 3.16 -3.23
N ILE A 73 3.72 4.29 -3.84
CA ILE A 73 2.84 5.46 -4.00
C ILE A 73 1.64 5.10 -4.88
N ASP A 74 1.90 4.50 -6.05
CA ASP A 74 0.86 4.12 -7.01
C ASP A 74 -0.17 3.18 -6.39
N LEU A 75 0.26 2.27 -5.52
CA LEU A 75 -0.62 1.34 -4.81
C LEU A 75 -1.57 2.07 -3.85
N HIS A 76 -1.06 3.03 -3.09
CA HIS A 76 -1.88 3.84 -2.19
C HIS A 76 -2.87 4.72 -2.95
N ASP A 77 -2.45 5.32 -4.07
CA ASP A 77 -3.32 6.11 -4.94
C ASP A 77 -4.43 5.28 -5.58
N THR A 78 -4.09 4.08 -6.05
CA THR A 78 -5.07 3.13 -6.61
C THR A 78 -6.08 2.69 -5.56
N TYR A 79 -5.65 2.45 -4.33
CA TYR A 79 -6.57 2.14 -3.24
C TYR A 79 -7.49 3.30 -2.88
N LEU A 80 -6.99 4.55 -2.89
CA LEU A 80 -7.83 5.72 -2.68
C LEU A 80 -8.93 5.83 -3.76
N LYS A 81 -8.62 5.50 -5.02
CA LYS A 81 -9.63 5.46 -6.10
C LYS A 81 -10.70 4.40 -5.83
N ILE A 82 -10.30 3.19 -5.43
CA ILE A 82 -11.23 2.12 -5.02
C ILE A 82 -12.13 2.61 -3.89
N PHE A 83 -11.55 3.21 -2.85
CA PHE A 83 -12.30 3.70 -1.70
C PHE A 83 -13.33 4.76 -2.11
N LYS A 84 -12.98 5.72 -2.96
CA LYS A 84 -13.93 6.73 -3.46
C LYS A 84 -15.09 6.11 -4.24
N LEU A 85 -14.83 5.14 -5.12
CA LEU A 85 -15.89 4.46 -5.86
C LEU A 85 -16.90 3.77 -4.95
N LEU A 86 -16.44 3.24 -3.81
CA LEU A 86 -17.29 2.49 -2.89
C LEU A 86 -18.02 3.38 -1.87
N PHE A 87 -17.52 4.59 -1.59
CA PHE A 87 -18.00 5.42 -0.47
C PHE A 87 -18.38 6.87 -0.81
N ASP A 88 -18.07 7.41 -2.00
CA ASP A 88 -18.24 8.83 -2.35
C ASP A 88 -19.56 9.13 -3.12
N GLU A 89 -20.66 8.41 -2.80
CA GLU A 89 -21.96 8.44 -3.54
C GLU A 89 -23.01 9.44 -2.98
N ASP A 90 -22.63 10.57 -2.39
CA ASP A 90 -23.58 11.43 -1.67
C ASP A 90 -24.08 12.71 -2.37
N SER A 91 -23.86 12.93 -3.67
CA SER A 91 -24.45 14.11 -4.32
C SER A 91 -24.96 13.91 -5.75
N ASN A 92 -26.19 14.39 -5.96
CA ASN A 92 -26.86 14.68 -7.24
C ASN A 92 -27.77 13.58 -7.82
N ALA A 93 -29.08 13.65 -7.53
CA ALA A 93 -30.10 13.12 -8.43
C ALA A 93 -31.47 13.82 -8.24
N SER A 94 -31.84 14.65 -9.21
CA SER A 94 -33.08 15.45 -9.30
C SER A 94 -34.30 14.65 -9.83
N GLY A 95 -34.36 13.33 -9.59
CA GLY A 95 -35.37 12.43 -10.16
C GLY A 95 -36.29 11.79 -9.12
N GLY A 96 -37.48 11.34 -9.55
CA GLY A 96 -38.47 10.68 -8.69
C GLY A 96 -37.93 9.43 -7.96
N LEU A 97 -38.55 9.07 -6.83
CA LEU A 97 -38.04 8.07 -5.87
C LEU A 97 -37.69 6.69 -6.47
N LEU A 98 -38.49 6.18 -7.41
CA LEU A 98 -38.23 4.90 -8.10
C LEU A 98 -37.03 4.98 -9.05
N SER A 99 -36.89 6.09 -9.77
CA SER A 99 -35.76 6.35 -10.67
C SER A 99 -34.46 6.51 -9.88
N ARG A 100 -34.54 7.13 -8.69
CA ARG A 100 -33.42 7.23 -7.74
C ARG A 100 -32.97 5.86 -7.23
N LEU A 101 -33.89 4.94 -6.93
CA LEU A 101 -33.53 3.62 -6.42
C LEU A 101 -32.85 2.75 -7.49
N LEU A 102 -33.41 2.69 -8.69
CA LEU A 102 -32.84 1.92 -9.80
C LEU A 102 -31.51 2.51 -10.29
N GLY A 103 -31.42 3.85 -10.36
CA GLY A 103 -30.19 4.56 -10.72
C GLY A 103 -29.06 4.32 -9.73
N LYS A 104 -29.35 4.38 -8.42
CA LYS A 104 -28.37 4.06 -7.37
C LYS A 104 -27.84 2.64 -7.46
N LYS A 105 -28.71 1.64 -7.69
CA LYS A 105 -28.27 0.25 -7.85
C LYS A 105 -27.33 0.08 -9.05
N LYS A 106 -27.71 0.62 -10.21
CA LYS A 106 -26.89 0.54 -11.44
C LYS A 106 -25.54 1.25 -11.28
N SER A 107 -25.52 2.40 -10.62
CA SER A 107 -24.29 3.14 -10.27
C SER A 107 -23.38 2.30 -9.37
N LYS A 108 -23.95 1.74 -8.30
CA LYS A 108 -23.22 0.88 -7.36
C LYS A 108 -22.62 -0.35 -8.06
N ASP A 109 -23.37 -1.04 -8.91
CA ASP A 109 -22.87 -2.20 -9.66
C ASP A 109 -21.71 -1.80 -10.58
N ALA A 110 -21.81 -0.66 -11.28
CA ALA A 110 -20.72 -0.14 -12.11
C ALA A 110 -19.47 0.26 -11.31
N ASN A 111 -19.66 0.88 -10.14
CA ASN A 111 -18.57 1.24 -9.23
C ASN A 111 -17.85 0.00 -8.68
N ILE A 112 -18.58 -1.08 -8.37
CA ILE A 112 -18.00 -2.35 -7.93
C ILE A 112 -17.16 -2.97 -9.06
N GLU A 113 -17.68 -3.01 -10.29
CA GLU A 113 -16.91 -3.53 -11.43
C GLU A 113 -15.64 -2.72 -11.68
N GLN A 114 -15.72 -1.39 -11.60
CA GLN A 114 -14.54 -0.53 -11.74
C GLN A 114 -13.55 -0.74 -10.57
N ALA A 115 -14.05 -0.92 -9.35
CA ALA A 115 -13.23 -1.24 -8.19
C ALA A 115 -12.50 -2.59 -8.36
N ARG A 116 -13.15 -3.60 -8.96
CA ARG A 116 -12.52 -4.88 -9.30
C ARG A 116 -11.38 -4.72 -10.32
N THR A 117 -11.56 -3.89 -11.34
CA THR A 117 -10.47 -3.57 -12.29
C THR A 117 -9.29 -2.89 -11.60
N LEU A 118 -9.55 -1.85 -10.80
CA LEU A 118 -8.50 -1.18 -10.03
C LEU A 118 -7.82 -2.12 -9.03
N PHE A 119 -8.54 -3.10 -8.49
CA PHE A 119 -7.96 -4.10 -7.60
C PHE A 119 -6.95 -5.00 -8.30
N GLN A 120 -7.16 -5.32 -9.58
CA GLN A 120 -6.17 -6.08 -10.37
C GLN A 120 -4.88 -5.28 -10.54
N GLU A 121 -4.98 -3.97 -10.76
CA GLU A 121 -3.82 -3.05 -10.80
C GLU A 121 -3.12 -2.99 -9.44
N LEU A 122 -3.88 -2.84 -8.35
CA LEU A 122 -3.39 -2.85 -6.98
C LEU A 122 -2.64 -4.15 -6.64
N ASP A 123 -3.19 -5.31 -7.03
CA ASP A 123 -2.55 -6.62 -6.81
C ASP A 123 -1.25 -6.77 -7.64
N ALA A 124 -1.22 -6.23 -8.86
CA ALA A 124 -0.01 -6.20 -9.68
C ALA A 124 1.08 -5.32 -9.05
N LEU A 125 0.73 -4.12 -8.60
CA LEU A 125 1.65 -3.21 -7.88
C LEU A 125 2.16 -3.86 -6.59
N SER A 126 1.29 -4.54 -5.86
CA SER A 126 1.64 -5.30 -4.66
C SER A 126 2.74 -6.33 -4.92
N LYS A 127 2.59 -7.14 -5.98
CA LYS A 127 3.59 -8.13 -6.38
C LYS A 127 4.94 -7.49 -6.74
N VAL A 128 4.92 -6.32 -7.38
CA VAL A 128 6.13 -5.55 -7.69
C VAL A 128 6.82 -5.07 -6.40
N ILE A 129 6.07 -4.52 -5.44
CA ILE A 129 6.61 -4.10 -4.14
C ILE A 129 7.22 -5.29 -3.39
N LEU A 130 6.51 -6.41 -3.29
CA LEU A 130 7.00 -7.61 -2.60
C LEU A 130 8.33 -8.11 -3.21
N LYS A 131 8.43 -8.12 -4.54
CA LYS A 131 9.66 -8.47 -5.25
C LYS A 131 10.82 -7.53 -4.88
N HIS A 132 10.58 -6.23 -4.79
CA HIS A 132 11.61 -5.27 -4.41
C HIS A 132 11.98 -5.33 -2.93
N LEU A 133 11.03 -5.64 -2.04
CA LEU A 133 11.30 -5.89 -0.63
C LEU A 133 12.15 -7.15 -0.42
N ASP A 134 11.89 -8.22 -1.18
CA ASP A 134 12.70 -9.44 -1.14
C ASP A 134 14.13 -9.18 -1.66
N ALA A 135 14.26 -8.42 -2.75
CA ALA A 135 15.56 -8.03 -3.29
C ALA A 135 16.35 -7.15 -2.31
N LEU A 136 15.69 -6.19 -1.66
CA LEU A 136 16.31 -5.34 -0.64
C LEU A 136 16.72 -6.15 0.60
N GLU A 137 15.90 -7.11 1.05
CA GLU A 137 16.27 -8.00 2.15
C GLU A 137 17.53 -8.81 1.79
N ALA A 138 17.61 -9.34 0.56
CA ALA A 138 18.79 -10.06 0.08
C ALA A 138 20.04 -9.17 0.03
N GLU A 139 19.91 -7.92 -0.45
CA GLU A 139 21.01 -6.93 -0.44
C GLU A 139 21.48 -6.64 0.99
N VAL A 140 20.57 -6.44 1.94
CA VAL A 140 20.90 -6.19 3.36
C VAL A 140 21.56 -7.40 4.02
N ILE A 141 21.12 -8.61 3.71
CA ILE A 141 21.73 -9.86 4.21
C ILE A 141 23.17 -10.02 3.69
N ALA A 142 23.43 -9.63 2.45
CA ALA A 142 24.74 -9.75 1.82
C ALA A 142 25.78 -8.75 2.38
N LEU A 143 25.34 -7.63 2.98
CA LEU A 143 26.23 -6.68 3.64
C LEU A 143 26.77 -7.25 4.96
N ASP A 144 28.04 -7.04 5.24
CA ASP A 144 28.57 -7.24 6.60
C ASP A 144 28.14 -6.10 7.55
N ASP A 145 28.37 -6.27 8.85
CA ASP A 145 27.94 -5.30 9.85
C ASP A 145 28.70 -3.96 9.71
N ALA A 146 29.97 -3.96 9.31
CA ALA A 146 30.75 -2.75 9.12
C ALA A 146 30.30 -1.93 7.90
N GLN A 147 29.88 -2.60 6.83
CA GLN A 147 29.28 -1.98 5.65
C GLN A 147 27.93 -1.37 6.00
N LEU A 148 27.12 -2.07 6.80
CA LEU A 148 25.81 -1.58 7.23
C LEU A 148 25.94 -0.39 8.18
N ASP A 149 26.87 -0.43 9.13
CA ASP A 149 27.11 0.67 10.07
C ASP A 149 27.53 1.95 9.33
N LYS A 150 28.33 1.84 8.26
CA LYS A 150 28.68 2.99 7.39
C LYS A 150 27.47 3.64 6.72
N LEU A 151 26.43 2.88 6.40
CA LEU A 151 25.20 3.42 5.80
C LEU A 151 24.35 4.18 6.81
N TYR A 152 24.41 3.80 8.08
CA TYR A 152 23.68 4.44 9.18
C TYR A 152 24.50 5.48 9.96
N TYR A 153 25.78 5.63 9.64
CA TYR A 153 26.64 6.64 10.26
C TYR A 153 26.36 8.02 9.67
N VAL A 154 25.83 8.92 10.49
CA VAL A 154 25.75 10.35 10.20
C VAL A 154 26.95 11.02 10.88
N PRO A 155 27.92 11.58 10.14
CA PRO A 155 28.98 12.37 10.75
C PRO A 155 28.35 13.55 11.51
N SER A 156 28.78 13.72 12.76
CA SER A 156 28.39 14.83 13.64
C SER A 156 28.89 16.17 13.12
#